data_AF-A0A2G5QKW2-F1
#
_entry.id   AF-A0A2G5QKW2-F1
#
_cell.length_a   1.000
_cell.length_b   1.000
_cell.length_c   1.000
_cell.angle_alpha   90.00
_cell.angle_beta   90.00
_cell.angle_gamma   90.00
#
_symmetry.space_group_name_H-M   'P 1'
#
loop_
_entity.id
_entity.type
_entity.pdbx_description
1 polymer ?
#
loop_
_entity_poly.entity_id
_entity_poly.type
_entity_poly.pdbx_seq_one_letter_code
_entity_poly.pdbx_strand_id
1 'polypeptide(L)'
;MTIRIRAVLAGAAAFIALGAPVAMAEDPLTAYTYTYYADAEKTVYLGEVSDRGCGQSGSYIYVLRAQVPSPYYDATPIYVCTGGGPYLPPEW
;
A
#
# COMPACT_ATOMS: atom_id res chain seq x y z
N MET A 1 -25.31 -17.68 -57.12
CA MET A 1 -25.42 -16.49 -56.24
C MET A 1 -24.51 -16.72 -55.04
N THR A 2 -23.44 -15.93 -54.91
CA THR A 2 -22.42 -16.13 -53.87
C THR A 2 -22.41 -14.90 -52.98
N ILE A 3 -23.07 -14.99 -51.83
CA ILE A 3 -23.09 -13.91 -50.83
C ILE A 3 -21.98 -14.23 -49.82
N ARG A 4 -20.92 -13.42 -49.80
CA ARG A 4 -19.86 -13.46 -48.79
C ARG A 4 -20.09 -12.31 -47.81
N ILE A 5 -20.62 -12.61 -46.63
CA ILE A 5 -20.77 -11.63 -45.56
C ILE A 5 -19.45 -11.58 -44.78
N ARG A 6 -18.80 -10.42 -44.81
CA ARG A 6 -17.67 -10.07 -43.94
C ARG A 6 -18.18 -9.49 -42.62
N ALA A 7 -17.34 -9.66 -41.60
CA ALA A 7 -17.29 -8.90 -40.35
C ALA A 7 -18.34 -9.26 -39.28
N VAL A 8 -17.87 -9.94 -38.25
CA VAL A 8 -18.30 -9.63 -36.88
C VAL A 8 -17.02 -9.40 -36.08
N LEU A 9 -16.75 -8.13 -35.77
CA LEU A 9 -15.84 -7.72 -34.71
C LEU A 9 -16.36 -8.33 -33.41
N ALA A 10 -15.63 -9.30 -32.87
CA ALA A 10 -15.92 -9.86 -31.56
C ALA A 10 -15.04 -9.17 -30.52
N GLY A 11 -15.70 -8.40 -29.65
CA GLY A 11 -15.31 -8.26 -28.25
C GLY A 11 -14.22 -7.22 -27.97
N ALA A 12 -14.66 -6.03 -27.57
CA ALA A 12 -13.85 -5.13 -26.77
C ALA A 12 -13.37 -5.86 -25.51
N ALA A 13 -12.08 -6.17 -25.45
CA ALA A 13 -11.42 -6.48 -24.19
C ALA A 13 -11.27 -5.16 -23.43
N ALA A 14 -12.27 -4.81 -22.62
CA ALA A 14 -12.10 -3.84 -21.56
C ALA A 14 -11.11 -4.45 -20.57
N PHE A 15 -9.83 -4.14 -20.74
CA PHE A 15 -8.85 -4.27 -19.68
C PHE A 15 -9.25 -3.26 -18.61
N ILE A 16 -10.09 -3.70 -17.67
CA ILE A 16 -10.17 -3.07 -16.36
C ILE A 16 -8.78 -3.26 -15.80
N ALA A 17 -7.98 -2.20 -15.84
CA ALA A 17 -6.80 -2.08 -15.03
C ALA A 17 -7.30 -2.21 -13.59
N LEU A 18 -7.32 -3.44 -13.07
CA LEU A 18 -7.30 -3.72 -11.66
C LEU A 18 -6.07 -2.99 -11.17
N GLY A 19 -6.29 -1.78 -10.65
CA GLY A 19 -5.32 -1.06 -9.87
C GLY A 19 -5.01 -1.96 -8.70
N ALA A 20 -4.00 -2.82 -8.87
CA ALA A 20 -3.26 -3.31 -7.74
C ALA A 20 -2.96 -2.05 -6.92
N PRO A 21 -3.28 -2.01 -5.61
CA PRO A 21 -2.68 -1.00 -4.78
C PRO A 21 -1.19 -1.20 -4.99
N VAL A 22 -0.57 -0.26 -5.70
CA VAL A 22 0.87 -0.08 -5.65
C VAL A 22 1.12 -0.05 -4.16
N ALA A 23 1.76 -1.10 -3.63
CA ALA A 23 2.45 -1.00 -2.36
C ALA A 23 3.42 0.15 -2.59
N MET A 24 2.98 1.36 -2.28
CA MET A 24 3.80 2.55 -2.39
C MET A 24 5.00 2.21 -1.54
N ALA A 25 6.18 2.22 -2.16
CA ALA A 25 7.40 1.84 -1.47
C ALA A 25 7.47 2.68 -0.19
N GLU A 26 7.27 2.01 0.95
CA GLU A 26 7.14 2.67 2.24
C GLU A 26 8.42 3.44 2.49
N ASP A 27 8.31 4.73 2.80
CA ASP A 27 9.50 5.53 3.02
C ASP A 27 10.23 4.98 4.27
N PRO A 28 11.53 4.68 4.18
CA PRO A 28 12.25 3.95 5.21
C PRO A 28 12.33 4.68 6.56
N LEU A 29 12.08 6.00 6.58
CA LEU A 29 12.08 6.81 7.79
C LEU A 29 10.67 7.19 8.24
N THR A 30 9.64 6.97 7.41
CA THR A 30 8.25 7.27 7.76
C THR A 30 7.61 6.09 8.47
N ALA A 31 7.04 6.32 9.65
CA ALA A 31 6.23 5.36 10.37
C ALA A 31 4.78 5.37 9.87
N TYR A 32 4.16 4.20 9.78
CA TYR A 32 2.80 4.01 9.29
C TYR A 32 1.91 3.27 10.29
N THR A 33 0.61 3.55 10.20
CA THR A 33 -0.47 2.68 10.69
C THR A 33 -0.93 1.83 9.53
N TYR A 34 -1.04 0.53 9.76
CA TYR A 34 -1.45 -0.46 8.79
C TYR A 34 -2.84 -0.98 9.13
N THR A 35 -3.79 -0.75 8.23
CA THR A 35 -5.11 -1.38 8.27
C THR A 35 -5.07 -2.60 7.36
N TYR A 36 -5.29 -3.80 7.87
CA TYR A 36 -5.08 -5.05 7.13
C TYR A 36 -6.36 -5.88 6.97
N TYR A 37 -6.42 -6.62 5.86
CA TYR A 37 -7.62 -7.28 5.35
C TYR A 37 -7.36 -8.75 5.02
N ALA A 38 -8.42 -9.56 4.91
CA ALA A 38 -8.30 -10.99 4.59
C ALA A 38 -8.04 -11.27 3.10
N ASP A 39 -8.42 -10.33 2.24
CA ASP A 39 -8.47 -10.46 0.79
C ASP A 39 -7.89 -9.23 0.08
N ALA A 40 -7.50 -9.42 -1.17
CA ALA A 40 -6.95 -8.35 -2.00
C ALA A 40 -8.00 -7.29 -2.38
N GLU A 41 -9.30 -7.65 -2.39
CA GLU A 41 -10.40 -6.70 -2.59
C GLU A 41 -10.71 -5.86 -1.34
N LYS A 42 -10.03 -6.12 -0.21
CA LYS A 42 -10.17 -5.42 1.08
C LYS A 42 -11.61 -5.41 1.59
N THR A 43 -12.34 -6.48 1.35
CA THR A 43 -13.75 -6.61 1.73
C THR A 43 -13.93 -7.02 3.19
N VAL A 44 -12.97 -7.78 3.74
CA VAL A 44 -13.00 -8.24 5.12
C VAL A 44 -11.87 -7.58 5.91
N TYR A 45 -12.23 -6.58 6.73
CA TYR A 45 -11.33 -5.97 7.71
C TYR A 45 -10.94 -6.98 8.79
N LEU A 46 -9.63 -7.09 9.07
CA LEU A 46 -9.12 -7.98 10.12
C LEU A 46 -8.60 -7.22 11.34
N GLY A 47 -8.05 -6.03 11.16
CA GLY A 47 -7.49 -5.25 12.26
C GLY A 47 -6.56 -4.14 11.81
N GLU A 48 -5.93 -3.52 12.80
CA GLU A 48 -4.95 -2.46 12.63
C GLU A 48 -3.71 -2.74 13.47
N VAL A 49 -2.54 -2.40 12.94
CA VAL A 49 -1.28 -2.43 13.65
C VAL A 49 -0.46 -1.21 13.26
N SER A 50 0.29 -0.63 14.19
CA SER A 50 1.13 0.54 13.91
C SER A 50 2.59 0.27 14.21
N ASP A 51 3.46 0.95 13.48
CA ASP A 51 4.89 0.98 13.76
C ASP A 51 5.17 1.39 15.20
N ARG A 52 6.18 0.76 15.81
CA ARG A 52 6.37 0.81 17.27
C ARG A 52 7.18 2.01 17.75
N GLY A 53 7.77 2.77 16.83
CA GLY A 53 8.63 3.90 17.20
C GLY A 53 9.79 4.11 16.24
N CYS A 54 10.70 4.98 16.67
CA CYS A 54 11.97 5.25 16.00
C CYS A 54 13.11 4.56 16.76
N GLY A 55 13.96 3.87 16.02
CA GLY A 55 15.22 3.33 16.51
C GLY A 55 16.41 4.15 16.02
N GLN A 56 17.47 4.16 16.82
CA GLN A 56 18.73 4.78 16.45
C GLN A 56 19.89 3.84 16.81
N SER A 57 20.82 3.65 15.88
CA SER A 57 22.06 2.91 16.09
C SER A 57 23.23 3.73 15.56
N GLY A 58 24.01 4.34 16.45
CA GLY A 58 25.01 5.33 16.08
C GLY A 58 24.35 6.52 15.37
N SER A 59 24.76 6.77 14.13
CA SER A 59 24.17 7.82 13.26
C SER A 59 23.03 7.31 12.37
N TYR A 60 22.69 6.01 12.42
CA TYR A 60 21.64 5.42 11.60
C TYR A 60 20.29 5.50 12.30
N ILE A 61 19.31 6.11 11.65
CA ILE A 61 17.93 6.23 12.11
C ILE A 61 17.07 5.26 11.31
N TYR A 62 16.15 4.58 11.97
CA TYR A 62 15.24 3.62 11.33
C TYR A 62 13.89 3.58 12.04
N VAL A 63 12.87 3.10 11.34
CA VAL A 63 11.55 2.84 11.90
C VAL A 63 11.49 1.43 12.47
N LEU A 64 10.94 1.29 13.68
CA LEU A 64 10.66 -0.01 14.29
C LEU A 64 9.37 -0.60 13.70
N ARG A 65 9.52 -1.29 12.57
CA ARG A 65 8.39 -1.79 11.79
C ARG A 65 7.49 -2.75 12.57
N ALA A 66 6.19 -2.60 12.42
CA ALA A 66 5.22 -3.59 12.86
C ALA A 66 5.25 -4.84 11.97
N GLN A 67 4.86 -5.99 12.54
CA GLN A 67 4.58 -7.17 11.75
C GLN A 67 3.11 -7.14 11.35
N VAL A 68 2.84 -6.85 10.08
CA VAL A 68 1.49 -6.89 9.52
C VAL A 68 1.12 -8.35 9.21
N PRO A 69 0.04 -8.91 9.79
CA PRO A 69 -0.29 -10.34 9.62
C PRO A 69 -0.76 -10.73 8.21
N SER A 70 -1.12 -9.76 7.38
CA SER A 70 -1.64 -9.96 6.03
C SER A 70 -0.87 -9.09 5.02
N PRO A 71 -0.62 -9.60 3.79
CA PRO A 71 -0.05 -8.79 2.71
C PRO A 71 -1.05 -7.77 2.12
N TYR A 72 -2.33 -7.86 2.48
CA TYR A 72 -3.36 -6.94 2.00
C TYR A 72 -3.59 -5.87 3.06
N TYR A 73 -2.92 -4.73 2.88
CA TYR A 73 -3.02 -3.62 3.82
C TYR A 73 -3.02 -2.26 3.13
N ASP A 74 -3.55 -1.28 3.86
CA ASP A 74 -3.36 0.14 3.61
C ASP A 74 -2.40 0.70 4.64
N ALA A 75 -1.48 1.55 4.20
CA ALA A 75 -0.50 2.21 5.07
C ALA A 75 -0.81 3.72 5.13
N THR A 76 -1.07 4.23 6.32
CA THR A 76 -1.32 5.65 6.57
C THR A 76 -0.14 6.24 7.36
N PRO A 77 0.55 7.28 6.85
CA PRO A 77 1.71 7.85 7.52
C PRO A 77 1.30 8.50 8.86
N ILE A 78 2.16 8.36 9.88
CA ILE A 78 1.92 8.91 11.22
C ILE A 78 2.97 9.95 11.61
N TYR A 79 4.26 9.67 11.36
CA TYR A 79 5.38 10.58 11.65
C TYR A 79 6.64 10.11 10.92
N VAL A 80 7.63 10.99 10.80
CA VAL A 80 8.97 10.69 10.28
C VAL A 80 9.94 10.51 11.45
N CYS A 81 10.75 9.46 11.42
CA CYS A 81 11.86 9.26 12.33
C CYS A 81 13.06 10.10 11.91
N THR A 82 13.45 11.03 12.78
CA THR A 82 14.62 11.90 12.59
C THR A 82 15.64 11.71 13.72
N GLY A 83 16.83 12.27 13.57
CA GLY A 83 17.85 12.25 14.63
C GLY A 83 17.45 13.03 15.88
N GLY A 84 16.42 13.88 15.79
CA GLY A 84 15.82 14.59 16.92
C GLY A 84 14.61 13.87 17.53
N GLY A 85 14.26 12.68 17.03
CA GLY A 85 13.06 11.93 17.43
C GLY A 85 11.94 11.93 16.37
N PRO A 86 10.73 11.49 16.74
CA PRO A 86 9.57 11.52 15.86
C PRO A 86 9.19 12.96 15.50
N TYR A 87 9.08 13.22 14.21
CA TYR A 87 8.67 14.50 13.64
C TYR A 87 7.36 14.32 12.88
N LEU A 88 6.36 15.15 13.15
CA LEU A 88 5.10 15.18 12.40
C LEU A 88 5.18 16.30 11.35
N PRO A 89 5.29 15.99 10.05
CA PRO A 89 5.27 17.00 9.01
C PRO A 89 3.95 17.77 9.01
N PRO A 90 3.98 19.12 8.97
CA PRO A 90 2.78 19.95 9.03
C PRO A 90 1.89 19.84 7.78
N GLU A 91 2.40 19.28 6.69
CA GLU A 91 1.67 19.07 5.43
C GLU A 91 0.89 17.74 5.34
N TRP A 92 0.90 16.92 6.39
CA TRP A 92 0.20 15.61 6.45
C TRP A 92 -1.18 15.69 7.09
#